data_AF-A0A959D3E3-F1
#
_entry.id   AF-A0A959D3E3-F1
#
_cell.length_a   1.000
_cell.length_b   1.000
_cell.length_c   1.000
_cell.angle_alpha   90.00
_cell.angle_beta   90.00
_cell.angle_gamma   90.00
#
_symmetry.space_group_name_H-M   'P 1'
#
loop_
_entity.id
_entity.type
_entity.pdbx_description
1 polymer ?
#
loop_
_entity_poly.entity_id
_entity_poly.type
_entity_poly.pdbx_seq_one_letter_code
_entity_poly.pdbx_strand_id
1 'polypeptide(L)'
;MPMQARPYLLAETNWKTVKDTDYEVAVLPWGATEAHNYHLPYATDNFESQHVAAESARKAWEQGAKVIVLPGIPFGVNTGQLDVKL
;
A
#
# COMPACT_ATOMS: atom_id res chain seq x y z
N MET A 1 15.79 17.53 3.46
CA MET A 1 16.35 16.63 2.44
C MET A 1 15.18 16.03 1.67
N PRO A 2 15.14 16.09 0.33
CA PRO A 2 14.10 15.36 -0.41
C PRO A 2 14.22 13.87 -0.06
N MET A 3 13.10 13.24 0.32
CA MET A 3 13.07 11.80 0.58
C MET A 3 13.48 11.07 -0.69
N GLN A 4 14.47 10.18 -0.59
CA GLN A 4 14.88 9.36 -1.71
C GLN A 4 13.74 8.38 -2.04
N ALA A 5 13.28 8.40 -3.30
CA ALA A 5 12.20 7.54 -3.78
C ALA A 5 12.51 6.06 -3.50
N ARG A 6 11.59 5.35 -2.84
CA ARG A 6 11.77 3.94 -2.49
C ARG A 6 11.53 3.07 -3.73
N PRO A 7 12.52 2.28 -4.20
CA PRO A 7 12.41 1.53 -5.45
C PRO A 7 11.38 0.39 -5.40
N TYR A 8 10.96 0.01 -4.19
CA TYR A 8 9.98 -1.04 -3.91
C TYR A 8 8.55 -0.54 -3.74
N LEU A 9 8.30 0.78 -3.85
CA LEU A 9 6.96 1.35 -3.86
C LEU A 9 6.66 1.97 -5.21
N LEU A 10 5.68 1.43 -5.92
CA LEU A 10 5.35 1.90 -7.27
C LEU A 10 4.86 3.36 -7.27
N ALA A 11 4.21 3.79 -6.19
CA ALA A 11 3.72 5.16 -6.03
C ALA A 11 4.83 6.22 -5.86
N GLU A 12 6.05 5.81 -5.54
CA GLU A 12 7.17 6.73 -5.28
C GLU A 12 8.27 6.65 -6.35
N THR A 13 8.34 5.54 -7.05
CA THR A 13 9.36 5.29 -8.08
C THR A 13 8.88 5.77 -9.46
N ASN A 14 9.64 5.46 -10.50
CA ASN A 14 9.33 5.85 -11.87
C ASN A 14 9.73 4.74 -12.85
N TRP A 15 9.32 4.91 -14.10
CA TRP A 15 9.57 3.95 -15.17
C TRP A 15 11.05 3.62 -15.38
N LYS A 16 11.97 4.58 -15.14
CA LYS A 16 13.41 4.33 -15.29
C LYS A 16 13.90 3.26 -14.30
N THR A 17 13.43 3.28 -13.06
CA THR A 17 13.76 2.23 -12.08
C THR A 17 13.07 0.92 -12.45
N VAL A 18 11.77 1.00 -12.78
CA VAL A 18 10.94 -0.19 -13.05
C VAL A 18 11.45 -0.97 -14.26
N LYS A 19 11.84 -0.30 -15.34
CA LYS A 19 12.33 -0.96 -16.56
C LYS A 19 13.64 -1.73 -16.35
N ASP A 20 14.43 -1.36 -15.34
CA ASP A 20 15.75 -1.93 -15.04
C ASP A 20 15.71 -2.88 -13.82
N THR A 21 14.51 -3.15 -13.26
CA THR A 21 14.34 -3.99 -12.07
C THR A 21 13.47 -5.20 -12.40
N ASP A 22 14.05 -6.40 -12.28
CA ASP A 22 13.32 -7.66 -12.39
C ASP A 22 12.63 -7.97 -11.05
N TYR A 23 11.36 -7.55 -10.92
CA TYR A 23 10.58 -7.82 -9.71
C TYR A 23 10.09 -9.27 -9.68
N GLU A 24 10.28 -9.94 -8.54
CA GLU A 24 9.92 -11.35 -8.32
C GLU A 24 8.47 -11.51 -7.81
N VAL A 25 7.98 -10.51 -7.06
CA VAL A 25 6.64 -10.54 -6.44
C VAL A 25 6.02 -9.14 -6.48
N ALA A 26 4.74 -9.08 -6.83
CA ALA A 26 3.92 -7.88 -6.68
C ALA A 26 2.94 -8.05 -5.51
N VAL A 27 2.88 -7.02 -4.64
CA VAL A 27 1.94 -6.95 -3.52
C VAL A 27 0.96 -5.82 -3.79
N LEU A 28 -0.34 -6.12 -3.75
CA LEU A 28 -1.40 -5.13 -3.87
C LEU A 28 -2.05 -4.91 -2.50
N PRO A 29 -1.76 -3.79 -1.82
CA PRO A 29 -2.51 -3.41 -0.63
C PRO A 29 -3.96 -3.15 -1.01
N TRP A 30 -4.89 -3.72 -0.26
CA TRP A 30 -6.32 -3.54 -0.48
C TRP A 30 -6.99 -3.30 0.87
N GLY A 31 -7.60 -2.13 1.01
CA GLY A 31 -8.36 -1.75 2.20
C GLY A 31 -9.77 -1.31 1.83
N ALA A 32 -10.32 -0.40 2.62
CA ALA A 32 -11.65 0.14 2.45
C ALA A 32 -11.71 1.62 2.79
N THR A 33 -12.82 2.25 2.42
CA THR A 33 -13.26 3.53 2.97
C THR A 33 -14.48 3.23 3.83
N GLU A 34 -14.27 2.97 5.12
CA GLU A 34 -15.32 2.48 6.03
C GLU A 34 -15.23 3.09 7.42
N ALA A 35 -16.35 3.13 8.14
CA ALA A 35 -16.38 3.71 9.48
C ALA A 35 -15.72 2.77 10.50
N HIS A 36 -14.64 3.23 11.13
CA HIS A 36 -13.99 2.51 12.24
C HIS A 36 -14.35 3.15 13.60
N ASN A 37 -15.62 3.00 14.01
CA ASN A 37 -16.13 3.54 15.29
C ASN A 37 -15.89 5.08 15.39
N TYR A 38 -15.91 5.66 16.59
CA TYR A 38 -15.81 7.10 16.83
C TYR A 38 -14.37 7.64 16.92
N HIS A 39 -13.36 6.76 16.91
CA HIS A 39 -12.00 7.13 17.27
C HIS A 39 -10.95 6.84 16.20
N LEU A 40 -11.27 5.99 15.20
CA LEU A 40 -10.35 5.69 14.10
C LEU A 40 -10.79 6.36 12.79
N PRO A 41 -9.85 6.69 11.89
CA PRO A 41 -10.16 7.25 10.59
C PRO A 41 -10.88 6.28 9.65
N TYR A 42 -11.56 6.82 8.64
CA TYR A 42 -12.21 6.03 7.58
C TYR A 42 -11.25 5.24 6.68
N ALA A 43 -9.97 5.58 6.71
CA ALA A 43 -8.93 4.99 5.89
C ALA A 43 -8.00 4.05 6.68
N THR A 44 -8.44 3.59 7.86
CA THR A 44 -7.64 2.70 8.73
C THR A 44 -7.10 1.50 7.95
N ASP A 45 -7.95 0.77 7.25
CA ASP A 45 -7.56 -0.36 6.41
C ASP A 45 -6.50 0.00 5.36
N ASN A 46 -6.60 1.20 4.78
CA ASN A 46 -5.64 1.68 3.78
C ASN A 46 -4.30 2.01 4.43
N PHE A 47 -4.30 2.68 5.59
CA PHE A 47 -3.08 3.04 6.30
C PHE A 47 -2.33 1.80 6.78
N GLU A 48 -3.03 0.86 7.40
CA GLU A 48 -2.43 -0.36 7.94
C GLU A 48 -1.88 -1.25 6.81
N SER A 49 -2.70 -1.55 5.81
CA SER A 49 -2.28 -2.43 4.71
C SER A 49 -1.11 -1.85 3.92
N GLN A 50 -1.12 -0.54 3.62
CA GLN A 50 -0.02 0.11 2.90
C GLN A 50 1.25 0.18 3.76
N HIS A 51 1.13 0.47 5.06
CA HIS A 51 2.30 0.53 5.95
C HIS A 51 2.96 -0.84 6.11
N VAL A 52 2.16 -1.88 6.36
CA VAL A 52 2.66 -3.26 6.50
C VAL A 52 3.29 -3.75 5.20
N ALA A 53 2.66 -3.50 4.05
CA ALA A 53 3.22 -3.87 2.76
C ALA A 53 4.55 -3.16 2.48
N ALA A 54 4.63 -1.85 2.74
CA ALA A 54 5.83 -1.06 2.53
C ALA A 54 7.00 -1.52 3.43
N GLU A 55 6.75 -1.76 4.72
CA GLU A 55 7.79 -2.23 5.64
C GLU A 55 8.22 -3.67 5.35
N SER A 56 7.30 -4.53 4.93
CA SER A 56 7.61 -5.89 4.50
C SER A 56 8.47 -5.89 3.24
N ALA A 57 8.13 -5.05 2.25
CA ALA A 57 8.94 -4.89 1.04
C ALA A 57 10.34 -4.35 1.33
N ARG A 58 10.47 -3.36 2.24
CA ARG A 58 11.79 -2.88 2.69
C ARG A 58 12.64 -4.01 3.25
N LYS A 59 12.09 -4.80 4.18
CA LYS A 59 12.79 -5.94 4.80
C LYS A 59 13.15 -7.03 3.78
N ALA A 60 12.31 -7.28 2.79
CA ALA A 60 12.60 -8.22 1.71
C ALA A 60 13.73 -7.72 0.81
N TRP A 61 13.73 -6.43 0.47
CA TRP A 61 14.81 -5.80 -0.31
C TRP A 61 16.15 -5.82 0.41
N GLU A 62 16.17 -5.64 1.74
CA GLU A 62 17.37 -5.79 2.57
C GLU A 62 17.94 -7.21 2.57
N GLN A 63 17.12 -8.20 2.24
CA GLN A 63 17.50 -9.62 2.10
C GLN A 63 17.75 -10.03 0.64
N GLY A 64 17.72 -9.08 -0.30
CA GLY A 64 18.03 -9.30 -1.71
C GLY A 64 16.82 -9.57 -2.60
N ALA A 65 15.64 -9.87 -2.04
CA ALA A 65 14.43 -10.14 -2.81
C ALA A 65 13.82 -8.84 -3.40
N LYS A 66 13.45 -8.86 -4.68
CA LYS A 66 12.91 -7.71 -5.42
C LYS A 66 11.39 -7.74 -5.46
N VAL A 67 10.76 -7.22 -4.39
CA VAL A 67 9.30 -7.08 -4.28
C VAL A 67 8.85 -5.67 -4.72
N ILE A 68 7.72 -5.55 -5.42
CA ILE A 68 7.06 -4.27 -5.70
C ILE A 68 5.72 -4.17 -4.98
N VAL A 69 5.49 -3.05 -4.28
CA VAL A 69 4.18 -2.72 -3.72
C VAL A 69 3.45 -1.79 -4.68
N LEU A 70 2.26 -2.20 -5.10
CA LEU A 70 1.38 -1.44 -5.99
C LEU A 70 0.60 -0.36 -5.21
N PRO A 71 0.05 0.67 -5.88
CA PRO A 71 -0.84 1.62 -5.24
C PRO A 71 -2.03 0.91 -4.60
N GLY A 72 -2.37 1.29 -3.36
CA GLY A 72 -3.42 0.64 -2.60
C GLY A 72 -4.82 0.87 -3.19
N ILE A 73 -5.69 -0.13 -3.09
CA ILE A 73 -7.10 -0.05 -3.49
C ILE A 73 -7.96 0.35 -2.28
N PRO A 74 -8.64 1.51 -2.29
CA PRO A 74 -9.43 1.99 -1.16
C PRO A 74 -10.91 1.56 -1.24
N PHE A 75 -11.22 0.51 -1.99
CA PHE A 75 -12.59 0.06 -2.29
C PHE A 75 -12.85 -1.33 -1.70
N GLY A 76 -13.39 -1.36 -0.48
CA GLY A 76 -13.79 -2.58 0.22
C GLY A 76 -15.24 -3.00 -0.07
N VAL A 77 -15.66 -4.11 0.55
CA VAL A 77 -17.04 -4.61 0.47
C VAL A 77 -17.83 -4.20 1.70
N ASN A 78 -18.59 -3.10 1.59
CA ASN A 78 -19.26 -2.47 2.75
C ASN A 78 -20.78 -2.69 2.75
N THR A 79 -21.25 -3.85 2.29
CA THR A 79 -22.69 -4.13 2.10
C THR A 79 -23.52 -4.03 3.39
N GLY A 80 -22.90 -4.20 4.56
CA GLY A 80 -23.53 -4.05 5.87
C GLY A 80 -23.52 -2.62 6.46
N GLN A 81 -22.99 -1.63 5.72
CA GLN A 81 -22.80 -0.25 6.22
C GLN A 81 -23.46 0.80 5.31
N LEU A 82 -24.42 0.40 4.47
CA LEU A 82 -25.07 1.29 3.49
C LEU A 82 -25.82 2.48 4.13
N ASP A 83 -26.21 2.34 5.39
CA ASP A 83 -26.92 3.36 6.19
C ASP A 83 -25.97 4.27 7.00
N VAL A 84 -24.67 3.98 7.01
CA VAL A 84 -23.66 4.82 7.65
C VAL A 84 -23.45 6.08 6.81
N LYS A 85 -23.65 7.26 7.44
CA LYS A 85 -23.49 8.55 6.76
C LYS A 85 -22.02 8.90 6.52
N LEU A 86 -21.74 9.46 5.35
CA LEU A 86 -20.48 10.09 4.95
C LEU A 86 -20.43 11.56 5.38
#